data_AF-L1IBI6-F1
#
_entry.id   AF-L1IBI6-F1
#
_cell.length_a   1.000
_cell.length_b   1.000
_cell.length_c   1.000
_cell.angle_alpha   90.00
_cell.angle_beta   90.00
_cell.angle_gamma   90.00
#
_symmetry.space_group_name_H-M   'P 1'
#
loop_
_entity.id
_entity.type
_entity.pdbx_description
1 polymer ?
#
loop_
_entity_poly.entity_id
_entity_poly.type
_entity_poly.pdbx_seq_one_letter_code
_entity_poly.pdbx_strand_id
1 'polypeptide(L)'
;MVESSAVIAANWISFLVIAGSFVVLCFISLRYKGPGGNENYYNGFREQNMLTVIINLWCALAYFAKVLQSHSDDDGFVPLTKIPYLDYATTCPLLTLDLMWCLDAPYKITSAVLVFTVMITGVACSLAVAPYSFYWFAMGMVLFIFTYVLMLSIVRERLEFITQCAHDSNAKRSIKHLKAAVIIYFGIWPIFAILWLLSYRAANVISNDTNHILHCILDVIAKSCFGFVLLHFKMYFDKKLLESGVHEDEFAEYSKEVSKHREEKPWRKTASSYPESDYDEPVYMNGEDLNLNDPPAWGGLQASAASWEDLQPANDREVTHFNEFCRSLPKKMVSLMNDQTNMYNSEDKDEGNYLERAKVAHTKTRDKFHIGNGNGEKKEQEVLATLPDASTAPVAEAAACG
;
A
#
# COMPACT_ATOMS: atom_id res chain seq x y z
N MET A 1 24.91 -9.07 -32.64
CA MET A 1 25.17 -7.61 -32.72
C MET A 1 25.94 -7.25 -31.48
N VAL A 2 27.16 -6.73 -31.63
CA VAL A 2 27.98 -6.31 -30.48
C VAL A 2 27.24 -5.17 -29.77
N GLU A 3 26.93 -5.36 -28.49
CA GLU A 3 26.31 -4.31 -27.69
C GLU A 3 27.26 -3.10 -27.60
N SER A 4 26.69 -1.90 -27.66
CA SER A 4 27.44 -0.67 -27.45
C SER A 4 28.13 -0.70 -26.09
N SER A 5 29.37 -0.19 -26.02
CA SER A 5 30.14 -0.14 -24.77
C SER A 5 29.37 0.59 -23.65
N ALA A 6 28.50 1.54 -24.00
CA ALA A 6 27.62 2.23 -23.06
C ALA A 6 26.56 1.30 -22.43
N VAL A 7 25.98 0.39 -23.21
CA VAL A 7 24.98 -0.59 -22.74
C VAL A 7 25.64 -1.59 -21.79
N ILE A 8 26.82 -2.09 -22.15
CA ILE A 8 27.62 -2.98 -21.32
C ILE A 8 27.97 -2.31 -19.98
N ALA A 9 28.42 -1.06 -20.02
CA ALA A 9 28.71 -0.28 -18.82
C ALA A 9 27.46 -0.07 -17.95
N ALA A 10 26.31 0.24 -18.55
CA ALA A 10 25.05 0.41 -17.82
C ALA A 10 24.59 -0.89 -17.14
N ASN A 11 24.75 -2.04 -17.80
CA ASN A 11 24.47 -3.35 -17.21
C ASN A 11 25.37 -3.62 -15.99
N TRP A 12 26.67 -3.35 -16.08
CA TRP A 12 27.61 -3.47 -14.96
C TRP A 12 27.25 -2.57 -13.78
N ILE A 13 26.97 -1.29 -14.05
CA ILE A 13 26.59 -0.33 -13.00
C ILE A 13 25.32 -0.79 -12.30
N SER A 14 24.30 -1.20 -13.05
CA SER A 14 23.02 -1.67 -12.50
C SER A 14 23.20 -2.94 -11.67
N PHE A 15 23.99 -3.90 -12.17
CA PHE A 15 24.34 -5.10 -11.42
C PHE A 15 25.00 -4.76 -10.07
N LEU A 16 26.05 -3.92 -10.08
CA LEU A 16 26.78 -3.56 -8.86
C LEU A 16 25.89 -2.81 -7.86
N VAL A 17 25.06 -1.87 -8.33
CA VAL A 17 24.17 -1.09 -7.47
C VAL A 17 23.08 -1.97 -6.86
N ILE A 18 22.44 -2.83 -7.65
CA ILE A 18 21.36 -3.70 -7.16
C ILE A 18 21.92 -4.81 -6.25
N ALA A 19 23.07 -5.40 -6.61
CA ALA A 19 23.75 -6.38 -5.76
C ALA A 19 24.21 -5.76 -4.43
N GLY A 20 24.80 -4.55 -4.48
CA GLY A 20 25.14 -3.79 -3.28
C GLY A 20 23.91 -3.48 -2.42
N SER A 21 22.81 -3.09 -3.06
CA SER A 21 21.53 -2.85 -2.38
C SER A 21 21.00 -4.12 -1.70
N PHE A 22 21.06 -5.27 -2.38
CA PHE A 22 20.73 -6.57 -1.80
C PHE A 22 21.56 -6.86 -0.54
N VAL A 23 22.88 -6.68 -0.59
CA VAL A 23 23.76 -6.94 0.57
C VAL A 23 23.40 -6.02 1.75
N VAL A 24 23.20 -4.72 1.49
CA VAL A 24 22.85 -3.76 2.54
C VAL A 24 21.46 -4.06 3.11
N LEU A 25 20.46 -4.32 2.28
CA LEU A 25 19.11 -4.69 2.72
C LEU A 25 19.13 -5.99 3.53
N CYS A 26 19.86 -7.01 3.07
CA CYS A 26 20.06 -8.26 3.78
C CYS A 26 20.70 -8.02 5.16
N PHE A 27 21.74 -7.20 5.23
CA PHE A 27 22.40 -6.87 6.49
C PHE A 27 21.50 -6.09 7.45
N ILE A 28 20.72 -5.14 6.93
CA ILE A 28 19.72 -4.40 7.71
C ILE A 28 18.68 -5.37 8.27
N SER A 29 18.15 -6.26 7.43
CA SER A 29 17.17 -7.28 7.83
C SER A 29 17.72 -8.25 8.88
N LEU A 30 18.98 -8.70 8.74
CA LEU A 30 19.62 -9.63 9.67
C LEU A 30 20.03 -8.98 10.99
N ARG A 31 20.35 -7.67 11.00
CA ARG A 31 20.71 -6.94 12.22
C ARG A 31 19.52 -6.46 13.04
N TYR A 32 18.32 -6.51 12.47
CA TYR A 32 17.14 -6.04 13.16
C TYR A 32 16.80 -7.00 14.31
N LYS A 33 16.98 -6.52 15.55
CA LYS A 33 16.71 -7.28 16.77
C LYS A 33 15.33 -6.92 17.32
N GLY A 34 14.64 -7.92 17.84
CA GLY A 34 13.33 -7.77 18.46
C GLY A 34 13.30 -6.94 19.72
N PRO A 35 12.09 -6.63 20.21
CA PRO A 35 11.89 -6.08 21.54
C PRO A 35 12.54 -7.00 22.58
N GLY A 36 13.30 -6.41 23.50
CA GLY A 36 14.10 -7.14 24.48
C GLY A 36 15.39 -7.77 23.95
N GLY A 37 15.78 -7.52 22.70
CA GLY A 37 17.01 -8.05 22.11
C GLY A 37 17.00 -9.57 21.89
N ASN A 38 15.82 -10.20 21.98
CA ASN A 38 15.69 -11.64 21.88
C ASN A 38 15.84 -12.10 20.42
N GLU A 39 16.95 -12.77 20.13
CA GLU A 39 17.30 -13.23 18.77
C GLU A 39 16.33 -14.32 18.28
N ASN A 40 15.69 -15.06 19.21
CA ASN A 40 14.71 -16.10 18.89
C ASN A 40 13.37 -15.58 18.38
N TYR A 41 13.05 -14.30 18.61
CA TYR A 41 11.85 -13.68 18.03
C TYR A 41 11.93 -13.64 16.49
N TYR A 42 13.13 -13.79 15.92
CA TYR A 42 13.42 -13.54 14.49
C TYR A 42 13.77 -14.77 13.68
N ASN A 43 13.92 -15.96 14.29
CA ASN A 43 13.99 -17.22 13.55
C ASN A 43 12.69 -17.53 12.76
N GLY A 44 11.68 -16.65 12.85
CA GLY A 44 10.52 -16.60 11.98
C GLY A 44 10.13 -15.17 11.58
N PHE A 45 11.08 -14.22 11.47
CA PHE A 45 10.76 -12.90 10.93
C PHE A 45 10.13 -13.10 9.55
N ARG A 46 8.82 -12.82 9.48
CA ARG A 46 7.91 -13.31 8.43
C ARG A 46 8.56 -13.13 7.06
N GLU A 47 8.50 -14.16 6.23
CA GLU A 47 8.97 -14.14 4.83
C GLU A 47 8.55 -12.86 4.08
N GLN A 48 7.39 -12.31 4.46
CA GLN A 48 6.80 -11.04 4.03
C GLN A 48 7.75 -9.82 4.13
N ASN A 49 8.67 -9.80 5.10
CA ASN A 49 9.61 -8.68 5.31
C ASN A 49 10.93 -8.86 4.55
N MET A 50 11.22 -10.06 4.05
CA MET A 50 12.40 -10.35 3.24
C MET A 50 12.14 -10.20 1.74
N LEU A 51 10.90 -9.92 1.33
CA LEU A 51 10.51 -9.96 -0.07
C LEU A 51 11.26 -8.91 -0.92
N THR A 52 11.45 -7.69 -0.40
CA THR A 52 12.32 -6.67 -0.98
C THR A 52 13.76 -7.17 -1.21
N VAL A 53 14.31 -7.97 -0.28
CA VAL A 53 15.66 -8.53 -0.38
C VAL A 53 15.70 -9.54 -1.54
N ILE A 54 14.71 -10.42 -1.62
CA ILE A 54 14.58 -11.42 -2.70
C ILE A 54 14.42 -10.74 -4.07
N ILE A 55 13.63 -9.67 -4.16
CA ILE A 55 13.46 -8.89 -5.40
C ILE A 55 14.80 -8.33 -5.88
N ASN A 56 15.60 -7.73 -4.99
CA ASN A 56 16.91 -7.19 -5.35
C ASN A 56 17.89 -8.31 -5.72
N LEU A 57 17.85 -9.46 -5.04
CA LEU A 57 18.65 -10.63 -5.42
C LEU A 57 18.32 -11.12 -6.83
N TRP A 58 17.03 -11.33 -7.12
CA TRP A 58 16.58 -11.81 -8.42
C TRP A 58 16.97 -10.84 -9.54
N CYS A 59 16.77 -9.55 -9.32
CA CYS A 59 17.15 -8.54 -10.31
C CYS A 59 18.67 -8.44 -10.48
N ALA A 60 19.46 -8.57 -9.42
CA ALA A 60 20.92 -8.65 -9.52
C ALA A 60 21.36 -9.85 -10.38
N LEU A 61 20.74 -11.02 -10.19
CA LEU A 61 21.00 -12.20 -11.02
C LEU A 61 20.62 -11.98 -12.48
N ALA A 62 19.50 -11.31 -12.75
CA ALA A 62 19.08 -10.95 -14.10
C ALA A 62 20.09 -10.01 -14.78
N TYR A 63 20.58 -8.98 -14.07
CA TYR A 63 21.60 -8.07 -14.60
C TYR A 63 22.96 -8.74 -14.75
N PHE A 64 23.34 -9.63 -13.84
CA PHE A 64 24.55 -10.45 -13.99
C PHE A 64 24.48 -11.31 -15.25
N ALA A 65 23.33 -11.93 -15.52
CA ALA A 65 23.13 -12.71 -16.73
C ALA A 65 23.22 -11.85 -18.01
N LYS A 66 22.70 -10.61 -18.00
CA LYS A 66 22.91 -9.65 -19.11
C LYS A 66 24.39 -9.33 -19.33
N VAL A 67 25.14 -9.11 -18.25
CA VAL A 67 26.59 -8.86 -18.31
C VAL A 67 27.34 -10.08 -18.88
N LEU A 68 27.00 -11.30 -18.46
CA LEU A 68 27.62 -12.50 -19.04
C LEU A 68 27.30 -12.65 -20.53
N GLN A 69 26.06 -12.35 -20.92
CA GLN A 69 25.67 -12.40 -22.32
C GLN A 69 26.47 -11.43 -23.19
N SER A 70 26.78 -10.22 -22.69
CA SER A 70 27.54 -9.24 -23.47
C SER A 70 28.99 -9.66 -23.77
N HIS A 71 29.49 -10.71 -23.11
CA HIS A 71 30.84 -11.28 -23.32
C HIS A 71 30.81 -12.63 -24.04
N SER A 72 29.63 -13.21 -24.27
CA SER A 72 29.43 -14.47 -24.97
C SER A 72 29.25 -14.18 -26.46
N ASP A 73 30.28 -14.48 -27.27
CA ASP A 73 30.19 -14.41 -28.74
C ASP A 73 29.28 -15.52 -29.34
N ASP A 74 28.86 -16.49 -28.52
CA ASP A 74 28.07 -17.64 -28.97
C ASP A 74 26.54 -17.39 -28.93
N ASP A 75 25.88 -17.70 -30.05
CA ASP A 75 24.42 -17.75 -30.24
C ASP A 75 23.72 -18.85 -29.40
N GLY A 76 24.47 -19.66 -28.64
CA GLY A 76 23.97 -20.81 -27.89
C GLY A 76 23.30 -20.47 -26.56
N PHE A 77 23.60 -19.32 -25.96
CA PHE A 77 22.78 -18.79 -24.87
C PHE A 77 21.52 -18.19 -25.48
N VAL A 78 20.35 -18.73 -25.11
CA VAL A 78 19.04 -18.10 -25.43
C VAL A 78 19.21 -16.60 -25.21
N PRO A 79 18.95 -15.75 -26.21
CA PRO A 79 19.32 -14.36 -26.10
C PRO A 79 18.61 -13.76 -24.88
N LEU A 80 19.39 -13.52 -23.83
CA LEU A 80 18.97 -12.93 -22.55
C LEU A 80 18.39 -11.51 -22.77
N THR A 81 18.59 -10.94 -23.95
CA THR A 81 17.87 -9.78 -24.47
C THR A 81 16.35 -9.99 -24.59
N LYS A 82 15.85 -11.24 -24.65
CA LYS A 82 14.41 -11.59 -24.50
C LYS A 82 13.97 -11.80 -23.04
N ILE A 83 14.91 -11.75 -22.10
CA ILE A 83 14.73 -12.07 -20.67
C ILE A 83 14.47 -10.84 -19.74
N PRO A 84 14.52 -9.54 -20.13
CA PRO A 84 14.16 -8.48 -19.17
C PRO A 84 12.69 -8.62 -18.73
N TYR A 85 11.82 -9.09 -19.62
CA TYR A 85 10.43 -9.37 -19.27
C TYR A 85 10.26 -10.58 -18.35
N LEU A 86 11.24 -11.49 -18.24
CA LEU A 86 11.23 -12.55 -17.24
C LEU A 86 11.53 -11.99 -15.84
N ASP A 87 12.50 -11.06 -15.73
CA ASP A 87 12.72 -10.31 -14.49
C ASP A 87 11.46 -9.55 -14.10
N TYR A 88 10.79 -8.88 -15.05
CA TYR A 88 9.57 -8.13 -14.76
C TYR A 88 8.40 -9.04 -14.39
N ALA A 89 8.24 -10.17 -15.09
CA ALA A 89 7.20 -11.15 -14.78
C ALA A 89 7.31 -11.73 -13.37
N THR A 90 8.51 -11.82 -12.80
CA THR A 90 8.70 -12.30 -11.42
C THR A 90 8.72 -11.15 -10.41
N THR A 91 9.48 -10.08 -10.66
CA THR A 91 9.70 -9.01 -9.68
C THR A 91 8.53 -8.05 -9.55
N CYS A 92 7.80 -7.74 -10.63
CA CYS A 92 6.64 -6.85 -10.55
C CYS A 92 5.52 -7.38 -9.64
N PRO A 93 5.01 -8.63 -9.78
CA PRO A 93 3.98 -9.13 -8.89
C PRO A 93 4.49 -9.26 -7.44
N LEU A 94 5.78 -9.56 -7.25
CA LEU A 94 6.41 -9.56 -5.93
C LEU A 94 6.44 -8.15 -5.32
N LEU A 95 6.86 -7.12 -6.07
CA LEU A 95 6.84 -5.72 -5.61
C LEU A 95 5.42 -5.27 -5.22
N THR A 96 4.41 -5.63 -6.02
CA THR A 96 3.00 -5.36 -5.71
C THR A 96 2.60 -6.02 -4.40
N LEU A 97 2.93 -7.29 -4.25
CA LEU A 97 2.57 -8.08 -3.08
C LEU A 97 3.32 -7.59 -1.83
N ASP A 98 4.56 -7.12 -1.95
CA ASP A 98 5.30 -6.48 -0.86
C ASP A 98 4.61 -5.21 -0.37
N LEU A 99 4.21 -4.33 -1.31
CA LEU A 99 3.50 -3.10 -1.00
C LEU A 99 2.14 -3.38 -0.36
N MET A 100 1.39 -4.32 -0.91
CA MET A 100 0.05 -4.66 -0.44
C MET A 100 0.08 -5.35 0.93
N TRP A 101 1.09 -6.17 1.22
CA TRP A 101 1.30 -6.71 2.57
C TRP A 101 1.68 -5.61 3.56
N CYS A 102 2.55 -4.68 3.16
CA CYS A 102 2.96 -3.57 3.99
C CYS A 102 1.79 -2.66 4.41
N LEU A 103 0.77 -2.55 3.54
CA LEU A 103 -0.45 -1.78 3.79
C LEU A 103 -1.57 -2.60 4.45
N ASP A 104 -1.33 -3.88 4.72
CA ASP A 104 -2.36 -4.88 5.06
C ASP A 104 -3.62 -4.73 4.19
N ALA A 105 -3.41 -4.57 2.88
CA ALA A 105 -4.48 -4.32 1.93
C ALA A 105 -5.24 -5.61 1.60
N PRO A 106 -6.58 -5.54 1.45
CA PRO A 106 -7.34 -6.66 0.93
C PRO A 106 -6.91 -6.96 -0.52
N TYR A 107 -7.19 -8.18 -0.99
CA TYR A 107 -6.92 -8.60 -2.37
C TYR A 107 -5.45 -8.59 -2.81
N LYS A 108 -4.48 -8.61 -1.87
CA LYS A 108 -3.03 -8.61 -2.17
C LYS A 108 -2.58 -9.65 -3.20
N ILE A 109 -3.06 -10.89 -3.07
CA ILE A 109 -2.74 -11.98 -4.02
C ILE A 109 -3.38 -11.71 -5.38
N THR A 110 -4.65 -11.28 -5.41
CA THR A 110 -5.36 -10.94 -6.64
C THR A 110 -4.65 -9.81 -7.40
N SER A 111 -4.22 -8.75 -6.71
CA SER A 111 -3.46 -7.67 -7.32
C SER A 111 -2.13 -8.16 -7.90
N ALA A 112 -1.41 -9.03 -7.19
CA ALA A 112 -0.17 -9.63 -7.71
C ALA A 112 -0.42 -10.48 -8.97
N VAL A 113 -1.48 -11.29 -8.99
CA VAL A 113 -1.86 -12.11 -10.15
C VAL A 113 -2.29 -11.24 -11.35
N LEU A 114 -3.00 -10.15 -11.12
CA LEU A 114 -3.35 -9.20 -12.18
C LEU A 114 -2.09 -8.56 -12.78
N VAL A 115 -1.15 -8.13 -11.93
CA VAL A 115 0.15 -7.59 -12.37
C VAL A 115 0.94 -8.62 -13.15
N PHE A 116 1.00 -9.87 -12.69
CA PHE A 116 1.62 -10.96 -13.42
C PHE A 116 0.99 -11.11 -14.81
N THR A 117 -0.34 -11.05 -14.91
CA THR A 117 -1.08 -11.15 -16.19
C THR A 117 -0.72 -10.00 -17.14
N VAL A 118 -0.59 -8.76 -16.62
CA VAL A 118 -0.08 -7.62 -17.41
C VAL A 118 1.33 -7.91 -17.93
N MET A 119 2.22 -8.45 -17.11
CA MET A 119 3.58 -8.80 -17.54
C MET A 119 3.59 -9.90 -18.61
N ILE A 120 2.71 -10.89 -18.53
CA ILE A 120 2.56 -11.92 -19.58
C ILE A 120 2.15 -11.30 -20.92
N THR A 121 1.25 -10.32 -20.93
CA THR A 121 0.94 -9.58 -22.18
C THR A 121 2.13 -8.76 -22.69
N GLY A 122 2.96 -8.23 -21.78
CA GLY A 122 4.23 -7.59 -22.13
C GLY A 122 5.25 -8.55 -22.77
N VAL A 123 5.37 -9.77 -22.22
CA VAL A 123 6.19 -10.84 -22.81
C VAL A 123 5.67 -11.18 -24.21
N ALA A 124 4.36 -11.41 -24.37
CA ALA A 124 3.75 -11.71 -25.67
C ALA A 124 3.98 -10.57 -26.69
N CYS A 125 3.85 -9.32 -26.25
CA CYS A 125 4.17 -8.13 -27.04
C CYS A 125 5.64 -8.11 -27.49
N SER A 126 6.57 -8.50 -26.61
CA SER A 126 8.01 -8.50 -26.89
C SER A 126 8.42 -9.54 -27.95
N LEU A 127 7.70 -10.66 -27.99
CA LEU A 127 7.94 -11.80 -28.87
C LEU A 127 7.19 -11.68 -30.21
N ALA A 128 6.05 -10.99 -30.23
CA ALA A 128 5.26 -10.78 -31.43
C ALA A 128 5.98 -9.85 -32.43
N VAL A 129 5.80 -10.13 -33.72
CA VAL A 129 6.26 -9.27 -34.82
C VAL A 129 5.18 -8.26 -35.14
N ALA A 130 5.57 -7.07 -35.61
CA ALA A 130 4.61 -6.08 -36.11
C ALA A 130 3.77 -6.68 -37.27
N PRO A 131 2.45 -6.41 -37.33
CA PRO A 131 1.69 -5.48 -36.49
C PRO A 131 1.17 -6.08 -35.16
N TYR A 132 1.27 -7.39 -34.97
CA TYR A 132 0.66 -8.08 -33.83
C TYR A 132 1.21 -7.64 -32.46
N SER A 133 2.45 -7.14 -32.41
CA SER A 133 3.02 -6.51 -31.21
C SER A 133 2.17 -5.34 -30.68
N PHE A 134 1.57 -4.54 -31.57
CA PHE A 134 0.73 -3.41 -31.16
C PHE A 134 -0.62 -3.86 -30.57
N TYR A 135 -1.19 -4.97 -31.06
CA TYR A 135 -2.40 -5.53 -30.47
C TYR A 135 -2.16 -6.09 -29.07
N TRP A 136 -1.05 -6.80 -28.87
CA TRP A 136 -0.64 -7.27 -27.55
C TRP A 136 -0.33 -6.11 -26.60
N PHE A 137 0.33 -5.06 -27.09
CA PHE A 137 0.55 -3.84 -26.32
C PHE A 137 -0.78 -3.18 -25.91
N ALA A 138 -1.71 -2.98 -26.84
CA ALA A 138 -3.02 -2.38 -26.55
C ALA A 138 -3.80 -3.19 -25.50
N MET A 139 -3.82 -4.52 -25.63
CA MET A 139 -4.43 -5.40 -24.64
C MET A 139 -3.74 -5.27 -23.27
N GLY A 140 -2.42 -5.25 -23.25
CA GLY A 140 -1.63 -5.04 -22.03
C GLY A 140 -1.91 -3.68 -21.38
N MET A 141 -2.10 -2.63 -22.17
CA MET A 141 -2.46 -1.29 -21.66
C MET A 141 -3.85 -1.25 -21.03
N VAL A 142 -4.85 -1.94 -21.62
CA VAL A 142 -6.18 -2.04 -21.02
C VAL A 142 -6.11 -2.75 -19.67
N LEU A 143 -5.41 -3.89 -19.60
CA LEU A 143 -5.21 -4.63 -18.34
C LEU A 143 -4.39 -3.82 -17.33
N PHE A 144 -3.37 -3.10 -17.78
CA PHE A 144 -2.54 -2.23 -16.96
C PHE A 144 -3.37 -1.12 -16.33
N ILE A 145 -4.17 -0.37 -17.13
CA ILE A 145 -5.01 0.73 -16.62
C ILE A 145 -6.02 0.19 -15.61
N PHE A 146 -6.71 -0.92 -15.93
CA PHE A 146 -7.64 -1.56 -15.02
C PHE A 146 -6.97 -1.93 -13.67
N THR A 147 -5.84 -2.63 -13.74
CA THR A 147 -5.08 -3.06 -12.56
C THR A 147 -4.55 -1.87 -11.77
N TYR A 148 -4.03 -0.85 -12.46
CA TYR A 148 -3.47 0.36 -11.89
C TYR A 148 -4.53 1.15 -11.11
N VAL A 149 -5.71 1.38 -11.69
CA VAL A 149 -6.82 2.09 -11.04
C VAL A 149 -7.34 1.31 -9.82
N LEU A 150 -7.53 -0.01 -9.96
CA LEU A 150 -7.96 -0.88 -8.87
C LEU A 150 -6.98 -0.85 -7.69
N MET A 151 -5.67 -0.95 -7.96
CA MET A 151 -4.66 -0.89 -6.91
C MET A 151 -4.61 0.50 -6.28
N LEU A 152 -4.70 1.56 -7.08
CA LEU A 152 -4.62 2.93 -6.59
C LEU A 152 -5.80 3.26 -5.66
N SER A 153 -7.02 2.77 -5.94
CA SER A 153 -8.16 2.95 -5.04
C SER A 153 -7.95 2.24 -3.70
N ILE A 154 -7.50 0.98 -3.71
CA ILE A 154 -7.26 0.20 -2.50
C ILE A 154 -6.13 0.83 -1.66
N VAL A 155 -5.01 1.16 -2.29
CA VAL A 155 -3.84 1.75 -1.63
C VAL A 155 -4.18 3.11 -1.03
N ARG A 156 -4.95 3.94 -1.76
CA ARG A 156 -5.37 5.25 -1.26
C ARG A 156 -6.20 5.12 0.02
N GLU A 157 -7.21 4.25 0.04
CA GLU A 157 -8.05 4.06 1.22
C GLU A 157 -7.24 3.56 2.43
N ARG A 158 -6.35 2.58 2.22
CA ARG A 158 -5.48 2.07 3.29
C ARG A 158 -4.49 3.11 3.79
N LEU A 159 -3.91 3.89 2.89
CA LEU A 159 -2.96 4.94 3.24
C LEU A 159 -3.62 6.08 4.03
N GLU A 160 -4.84 6.47 3.65
CA GLU A 160 -5.66 7.45 4.38
C GLU A 160 -5.99 6.93 5.78
N PHE A 161 -6.41 5.66 5.90
CA PHE A 161 -6.69 5.01 7.18
C PHE A 161 -5.47 5.00 8.11
N ILE A 162 -4.31 4.51 7.64
CA ILE A 162 -3.06 4.50 8.42
C ILE A 162 -2.66 5.93 8.83
N THR A 163 -2.85 6.91 7.94
CA THR A 163 -2.56 8.31 8.23
C THR A 163 -3.45 8.87 9.35
N GLN A 164 -4.73 8.48 9.40
CA GLN A 164 -5.67 8.90 10.44
C GLN A 164 -5.34 8.26 11.80
N CYS A 165 -4.94 6.98 11.82
CA CYS A 165 -4.55 6.29 13.05
C CYS A 165 -3.25 6.82 13.66
N ALA A 166 -2.37 7.44 12.86
CA ALA A 166 -1.10 7.97 13.33
C ALA A 166 -1.25 9.32 14.05
N HIS A 167 -1.59 9.25 15.33
CA HIS A 167 -1.69 10.43 16.19
C HIS A 167 -0.32 10.94 16.69
N ASP A 168 0.67 10.05 16.84
CA ASP A 168 2.02 10.41 17.32
C ASP A 168 2.89 11.06 16.22
N SER A 169 3.65 12.07 16.60
CA SER A 169 4.70 12.73 15.83
C SER A 169 5.70 11.76 15.18
N ASN A 170 6.04 10.67 15.87
CA ASN A 170 6.95 9.64 15.36
C ASN A 170 6.28 8.74 14.31
N ALA A 171 5.00 8.39 14.51
CA ALA A 171 4.20 7.64 13.52
C ALA A 171 4.02 8.45 12.23
N LYS A 172 3.86 9.78 12.34
CA LYS A 172 3.84 10.67 11.17
C LYS A 172 5.15 10.63 10.37
N ARG A 173 6.30 10.40 11.03
CA ARG A 173 7.60 10.26 10.35
C ARG A 173 7.68 8.96 9.56
N SER A 174 7.26 7.82 10.12
CA SER A 174 7.25 6.55 9.39
C SER A 174 6.34 6.60 8.17
N ILE A 175 5.15 7.19 8.28
CA ILE A 175 4.22 7.36 7.16
C ILE A 175 4.84 8.11 5.97
N LYS A 176 5.77 9.05 6.20
CA LYS A 176 6.45 9.74 5.09
C LYS A 176 7.21 8.76 4.20
N HIS A 177 7.85 7.74 4.80
CA HIS A 177 8.53 6.68 4.05
C HIS A 177 7.53 5.82 3.27
N LEU A 178 6.42 5.42 3.90
CA LEU A 178 5.36 4.68 3.19
C LEU A 178 4.81 5.46 1.99
N LYS A 179 4.51 6.76 2.17
CA LYS A 179 4.05 7.65 1.09
C LYS A 179 5.09 7.74 -0.04
N ALA A 180 6.37 7.87 0.31
CA ALA A 180 7.43 7.89 -0.69
C ALA A 180 7.52 6.57 -1.47
N ALA A 181 7.40 5.41 -0.81
CA ALA A 181 7.38 4.11 -1.48
C ALA A 181 6.19 3.98 -2.45
N VAL A 182 5.00 4.42 -2.03
CA VAL A 182 3.79 4.43 -2.88
C VAL A 182 4.00 5.34 -4.11
N ILE A 183 4.55 6.55 -3.91
CA ILE A 183 4.83 7.49 -5.01
C ILE A 183 5.84 6.90 -5.99
N ILE A 184 6.93 6.29 -5.50
CA ILE A 184 7.94 5.64 -6.35
C ILE A 184 7.29 4.53 -7.18
N TYR A 185 6.51 3.67 -6.54
CA TYR A 185 5.86 2.52 -7.19
C TYR A 185 4.89 2.97 -8.30
N PHE A 186 3.92 3.82 -7.97
CA PHE A 186 2.91 4.25 -8.95
C PHE A 186 3.45 5.27 -9.95
N GLY A 187 4.44 6.08 -9.58
CA GLY A 187 5.04 7.07 -10.47
C GLY A 187 5.91 6.46 -11.57
N ILE A 188 6.66 5.40 -11.28
CA ILE A 188 7.58 4.80 -12.25
C ILE A 188 6.87 3.91 -13.27
N TRP A 189 5.81 3.23 -12.85
CA TRP A 189 5.13 2.24 -13.69
C TRP A 189 4.66 2.76 -15.06
N PRO A 190 3.94 3.90 -15.15
CA PRO A 190 3.54 4.47 -16.43
C PRO A 190 4.72 4.85 -17.33
N ILE A 191 5.87 5.20 -16.75
CA ILE A 191 7.07 5.57 -17.49
C ILE A 191 7.56 4.39 -18.34
N PHE A 192 7.47 3.15 -17.84
CA PHE A 192 7.84 1.97 -18.63
C PHE A 192 6.96 1.78 -19.89
N ALA A 193 5.66 2.04 -19.80
CA ALA A 193 4.78 1.99 -20.96
C ALA A 193 5.10 3.10 -21.97
N ILE A 194 5.43 4.30 -21.48
CA ILE A 194 5.86 5.43 -22.32
C ILE A 194 7.19 5.12 -23.03
N LEU A 195 8.17 4.55 -22.32
CA LEU A 195 9.45 4.13 -22.92
C LEU A 195 9.25 3.10 -24.03
N TRP A 196 8.34 2.15 -23.83
CA TRP A 196 8.00 1.19 -24.88
C TRP A 196 7.45 1.90 -26.13
N LEU A 197 6.54 2.86 -25.96
CA LEU A 197 5.98 3.64 -27.08
C LEU A 197 7.04 4.48 -27.81
N LEU A 198 8.00 5.04 -27.07
CA LEU A 198 9.08 5.84 -27.65
C LEU A 198 10.16 4.98 -28.33
N SER A 199 10.25 3.70 -27.97
CA SER A 199 11.28 2.77 -28.45
C SER A 199 11.30 2.62 -29.98
N TYR A 200 12.43 2.09 -30.49
CA TYR A 200 12.65 1.82 -31.93
C TYR A 200 11.51 1.00 -32.57
N ARG A 201 10.85 0.14 -31.79
CA ARG A 201 9.82 -0.78 -32.26
C ARG A 201 8.46 -0.11 -32.49
N ALA A 202 8.22 1.04 -31.85
CA ALA A 202 6.95 1.75 -31.92
C ALA A 202 7.11 3.07 -32.68
N ALA A 203 7.51 4.15 -32.01
CA ALA A 203 7.64 5.47 -32.63
C ALA A 203 9.05 5.78 -33.14
N ASN A 204 10.05 4.97 -32.79
CA ASN A 204 11.47 5.17 -33.16
C ASN A 204 12.01 6.58 -32.82
N VAL A 205 11.60 7.10 -31.67
CA VAL A 205 12.00 8.43 -31.17
C VAL A 205 13.32 8.35 -30.41
N ILE A 206 13.54 7.27 -29.67
CA ILE A 206 14.77 7.05 -28.89
C ILE A 206 15.57 5.87 -29.44
N SER A 207 16.90 5.98 -29.37
CA SER A 207 17.80 4.89 -29.76
C SER A 207 17.64 3.68 -28.84
N ASN A 208 17.96 2.48 -29.34
CA ASN A 208 17.88 1.26 -28.54
C ASN A 208 18.79 1.30 -27.30
N ASP A 209 20.00 1.87 -27.44
CA ASP A 209 20.95 2.03 -26.34
C ASP A 209 20.40 2.97 -25.26
N THR A 210 19.87 4.13 -25.66
CA THR A 210 19.27 5.08 -24.73
C THR A 210 18.08 4.48 -24.02
N ASN A 211 17.20 3.76 -24.74
CA ASN A 211 16.08 3.06 -24.13
C ASN A 211 16.56 2.06 -23.07
N HIS A 212 17.57 1.25 -23.38
CA HIS A 212 18.14 0.27 -22.45
C HIS A 212 18.73 0.93 -21.20
N ILE A 213 19.49 2.02 -21.35
CA ILE A 213 20.07 2.77 -20.23
C ILE A 213 18.97 3.35 -19.33
N LEU A 214 17.88 3.87 -19.91
CA LEU A 214 16.74 4.38 -19.14
C LEU A 214 16.06 3.25 -18.34
N HIS A 215 15.86 2.07 -18.94
CA HIS A 215 15.36 0.91 -18.22
C HIS A 215 16.26 0.51 -17.04
N CYS A 216 17.59 0.54 -17.23
CA CYS A 216 18.58 0.29 -16.17
C CYS A 216 18.39 1.23 -14.98
N ILE A 217 18.26 2.54 -15.24
CA ILE A 217 18.07 3.56 -14.19
C ILE A 217 16.74 3.34 -13.48
N LEU A 218 15.65 3.13 -14.23
CA LEU A 218 14.32 2.93 -13.65
C LEU A 218 14.25 1.66 -12.80
N ASP A 219 14.94 0.58 -13.19
CA ASP A 219 15.00 -0.66 -12.40
C ASP A 219 15.67 -0.44 -11.04
N VAL A 220 16.78 0.31 -10.99
CA VAL A 220 17.45 0.65 -9.73
C VAL A 220 16.51 1.43 -8.81
N ILE A 221 15.77 2.41 -9.35
CA ILE A 221 14.84 3.21 -8.53
C ILE A 221 13.65 2.36 -8.07
N ALA A 222 13.05 1.59 -8.99
CA ALA A 222 11.85 0.80 -8.73
C ALA A 222 12.08 -0.38 -7.77
N LYS A 223 13.31 -0.90 -7.67
CA LYS A 223 13.63 -2.08 -6.85
C LYS A 223 14.45 -1.73 -5.63
N SER A 224 15.55 -0.99 -5.81
CA SER A 224 16.47 -0.68 -4.72
C SER A 224 15.97 0.52 -3.92
N CYS A 225 15.69 1.67 -4.54
CA CYS A 225 15.18 2.84 -3.81
C CYS A 225 13.82 2.56 -3.15
N PHE A 226 12.90 1.94 -3.90
CA PHE A 226 11.63 1.46 -3.35
C PHE A 226 11.85 0.54 -2.14
N GLY A 227 12.73 -0.46 -2.30
CA GLY A 227 13.02 -1.44 -1.25
C GLY A 227 13.56 -0.83 0.02
N PHE A 228 14.53 0.09 -0.08
CA PHE A 228 15.07 0.80 1.08
C PHE A 228 14.01 1.61 1.81
N VAL A 229 13.20 2.36 1.06
CA VAL A 229 12.16 3.22 1.64
C VAL A 229 11.08 2.38 2.31
N LEU A 230 10.65 1.28 1.69
CA LEU A 230 9.64 0.38 2.23
C LEU A 230 10.14 -0.38 3.47
N LEU A 231 11.37 -0.91 3.42
CA LEU A 231 11.96 -1.63 4.56
C LEU A 231 12.16 -0.69 5.77
N HIS A 232 12.58 0.55 5.53
CA HIS A 232 12.71 1.54 6.59
C HIS A 232 11.37 1.86 7.26
N PHE A 233 10.29 1.95 6.48
CA PHE A 233 8.95 2.06 7.04
C PHE A 233 8.60 0.85 7.92
N LYS A 234 8.75 -0.37 7.41
CA LYS A 234 8.43 -1.61 8.14
C LYS A 234 9.14 -1.70 9.49
N MET A 235 10.47 -1.53 9.48
CA MET A 235 11.27 -1.61 10.71
C MET A 235 10.88 -0.57 11.75
N TYR A 236 10.58 0.66 11.31
CA TYR A 236 10.20 1.73 12.21
C TYR A 236 8.77 1.54 12.75
N PHE A 237 7.86 1.05 11.91
CA PHE A 237 6.49 0.76 12.28
C PHE A 237 6.42 -0.41 13.28
N ASP A 238 7.08 -1.53 12.98
CA ASP A 238 7.11 -2.72 13.84
C ASP A 238 7.72 -2.42 15.22
N LYS A 239 8.82 -1.66 15.26
CA LYS A 239 9.44 -1.24 16.52
C LYS A 239 8.48 -0.45 17.40
N LYS A 240 7.63 0.38 16.78
CA LYS A 240 6.68 1.23 17.50
C LYS A 240 5.45 0.47 17.96
N LEU A 241 4.94 -0.45 17.14
CA LEU A 241 3.87 -1.36 17.54
C LEU A 241 4.26 -2.11 18.83
N LEU A 242 5.50 -2.62 18.85
CA LEU A 242 6.05 -3.36 19.98
C LEU A 242 6.33 -2.47 21.20
N GLU A 243 6.80 -1.23 21.00
CA GLU A 243 6.97 -0.25 22.09
C GLU A 243 5.64 0.20 22.71
N SER A 244 4.55 0.24 21.93
CA SER A 244 3.22 0.58 22.46
C SER A 244 2.58 -0.50 23.32
N GLY A 245 3.17 -1.70 23.40
CA GLY A 245 2.60 -2.83 24.15
C GLY A 245 1.28 -3.37 23.58
N VAL A 246 0.84 -2.84 22.43
CA VAL A 246 -0.32 -3.31 21.69
C VAL A 246 0.12 -4.55 20.93
N HIS A 247 -0.48 -5.70 21.25
CA HIS A 247 -0.20 -6.93 20.53
C HIS A 247 -0.66 -6.77 19.07
N GLU A 248 0.08 -7.33 18.13
CA GLU A 248 -0.22 -7.27 16.69
C GLU A 248 -1.64 -7.76 16.37
N ASP A 249 -2.15 -8.69 17.18
CA ASP A 249 -3.50 -9.22 17.13
C ASP A 249 -4.56 -8.17 17.51
N GLU A 250 -4.29 -7.29 18.48
CA GLU A 250 -5.18 -6.18 18.83
C GLU A 250 -5.21 -5.10 17.74
N PHE A 251 -4.09 -4.85 17.04
CA PHE A 251 -4.10 -3.93 15.91
C PHE A 251 -4.85 -4.53 14.70
N ALA A 252 -4.69 -5.83 14.45
CA ALA A 252 -5.44 -6.56 13.43
C ALA A 252 -6.94 -6.61 13.77
N GLU A 253 -7.29 -6.79 15.05
CA GLU A 253 -8.66 -6.75 15.55
C GLU A 253 -9.24 -5.35 15.46
N TYR A 254 -8.48 -4.31 15.85
CA TYR A 254 -8.86 -2.91 15.68
C TYR A 254 -9.07 -2.54 14.21
N SER A 255 -8.20 -3.01 13.30
CA SER A 255 -8.36 -2.84 11.84
C SER A 255 -9.64 -3.49 11.33
N LYS A 256 -9.96 -4.70 11.81
CA LYS A 256 -11.22 -5.40 11.49
C LYS A 256 -12.43 -4.66 12.07
N GLU A 257 -12.34 -4.17 13.29
CA GLU A 257 -13.45 -3.51 13.99
C GLU A 257 -13.75 -2.12 13.41
N VAL A 258 -12.72 -1.35 13.05
CA VAL A 258 -12.91 -0.08 12.33
C VAL A 258 -13.50 -0.32 10.93
N SER A 259 -13.10 -1.40 10.25
CA SER A 259 -13.71 -1.77 8.96
C SER A 259 -15.21 -2.08 9.12
N LYS A 260 -15.58 -2.79 10.19
CA LYS A 260 -16.97 -3.15 10.51
C LYS A 260 -17.82 -1.93 10.90
N HIS A 261 -17.30 -1.03 11.73
CA HIS A 261 -18.01 0.21 12.10
C HIS A 261 -18.16 1.19 10.95
N ARG A 262 -17.33 1.11 9.89
CA ARG A 262 -17.51 1.90 8.67
C ARG A 262 -18.67 1.37 7.82
N GLU A 263 -18.88 0.06 7.76
CA GLU A 263 -20.06 -0.55 7.11
C GLU A 263 -21.36 -0.29 7.90
N GLU A 264 -21.26 -0.24 9.23
CA GLU A 264 -22.40 0.03 10.11
C GLU A 264 -22.79 1.49 10.20
N LYS A 265 -21.99 2.44 9.69
CA LYS A 265 -22.52 3.79 9.44
C LYS A 265 -23.51 3.63 8.29
N PRO A 266 -24.83 3.61 8.55
CA PRO A 266 -25.77 3.67 7.46
C PRO A 266 -25.40 4.99 6.79
N TRP A 267 -25.14 4.97 5.48
CA TRP A 267 -25.18 6.18 4.70
C TRP A 267 -26.43 6.91 5.18
N ARG A 268 -26.25 7.98 5.98
CA ARG A 268 -27.36 8.84 6.36
C ARG A 268 -27.87 9.22 5.00
N LYS A 269 -29.03 8.67 4.63
CA LYS A 269 -29.88 9.24 3.60
C LYS A 269 -30.14 10.63 4.15
N THR A 270 -29.25 11.58 3.84
CA THR A 270 -29.64 12.95 3.58
C THR A 270 -30.66 12.77 2.48
N ALA A 271 -31.91 12.58 2.91
CA ALA A 271 -33.07 12.83 2.12
C ALA A 271 -32.87 14.25 1.62
N SER A 272 -32.30 14.35 0.42
CA SER A 272 -32.33 15.59 -0.31
C SER A 272 -33.80 15.82 -0.61
N SER A 273 -34.42 16.64 0.23
CA SER A 273 -35.61 17.37 -0.16
C SER A 273 -35.20 18.32 -1.28
N TYR A 274 -35.07 17.78 -2.49
CA TYR A 274 -35.16 18.60 -3.68
C TYR A 274 -36.64 19.04 -3.77
N PRO A 275 -36.94 20.34 -3.83
CA PRO A 275 -38.26 20.76 -4.23
C PRO A 275 -38.50 20.19 -5.64
N GLU A 276 -39.63 19.50 -5.77
CA GLU A 276 -40.20 19.01 -7.01
C GLU A 276 -40.34 20.20 -7.96
N SER A 277 -39.37 20.35 -8.88
CA SER A 277 -39.47 21.32 -9.96
C SER A 277 -40.27 20.67 -11.07
N ASP A 278 -41.46 21.22 -11.33
CA ASP A 278 -42.25 20.99 -12.53
C ASP A 278 -41.32 21.04 -13.77
N TYR A 279 -41.07 19.89 -14.36
CA TYR A 279 -40.53 19.80 -15.70
C TYR A 279 -41.72 19.57 -16.63
N ASP A 280 -42.09 20.62 -17.36
CA ASP A 280 -42.98 20.50 -18.51
C ASP A 280 -42.43 19.45 -19.49
N GLU A 281 -43.26 18.50 -19.86
CA GLU A 281 -42.95 17.47 -20.86
C GLU A 281 -42.51 18.13 -22.18
N PRO A 282 -41.37 17.75 -22.77
CA PRO A 282 -41.05 18.17 -24.12
C PRO A 282 -42.02 17.51 -25.10
N VAL A 283 -42.75 18.36 -25.82
CA VAL A 283 -43.57 18.04 -26.98
C VAL A 283 -42.74 17.22 -27.97
N TYR A 284 -43.17 15.99 -28.23
CA TYR A 284 -42.65 15.18 -29.34
C TYR A 284 -42.95 15.88 -30.66
N MET A 285 -41.91 16.45 -31.27
CA MET A 285 -41.95 16.80 -32.70
C MET A 285 -41.85 15.51 -33.51
N ASN A 286 -42.91 15.26 -34.27
CA ASN A 286 -42.98 14.20 -35.27
C ASN A 286 -41.91 14.37 -36.35
N GLY A 287 -41.52 13.22 -36.91
CA GLY A 287 -40.32 13.05 -37.70
C GLY A 287 -40.30 13.75 -39.05
N GLU A 288 -39.07 14.00 -39.49
CA GLU A 288 -38.69 14.24 -40.87
C GLU A 288 -37.34 13.55 -41.15
N ASP A 289 -37.19 13.14 -42.39
CA ASP A 289 -36.32 12.07 -42.87
C ASP A 289 -34.82 12.34 -42.76
N LEU A 290 -34.08 11.41 -42.15
CA LEU A 290 -32.61 11.38 -42.14
C LEU A 290 -32.10 10.82 -43.47
N ASN A 291 -31.65 11.73 -44.33
CA ASN A 291 -31.07 11.46 -45.62
C ASN A 291 -29.62 10.93 -45.46
N LEU A 292 -29.38 9.71 -45.94
CA LEU A 292 -28.19 8.91 -45.65
C LEU A 292 -27.11 9.12 -46.74
N ASN A 293 -26.55 10.33 -46.90
CA ASN A 293 -25.54 10.58 -47.95
C ASN A 293 -24.46 11.65 -47.67
N ASP A 294 -24.30 12.17 -46.46
CA ASP A 294 -23.22 13.14 -46.18
C ASP A 294 -21.93 12.48 -45.63
N PRO A 295 -20.74 12.76 -46.21
CA PRO A 295 -19.47 12.23 -45.72
C PRO A 295 -18.97 12.95 -44.46
N PRO A 296 -18.18 12.29 -43.58
CA PRO A 296 -17.78 12.88 -42.31
C PRO A 296 -16.72 13.97 -42.48
N ALA A 297 -17.08 15.18 -42.06
CA ALA A 297 -16.16 16.31 -41.91
C ALA A 297 -15.25 16.08 -40.68
N TRP A 298 -13.99 15.77 -40.93
CA TRP A 298 -12.91 15.92 -39.95
C TRP A 298 -12.43 17.38 -39.98
N GLY A 299 -12.69 18.12 -38.90
CA GLY A 299 -12.24 19.51 -38.78
C GLY A 299 -12.17 20.00 -37.34
N GLY A 300 -10.94 20.20 -36.87
CA GLY A 300 -10.57 21.30 -35.97
C GLY A 300 -10.91 21.19 -34.48
N LEU A 301 -9.94 20.73 -33.69
CA LEU A 301 -9.84 21.08 -32.26
C LEU A 301 -8.48 21.73 -32.01
N GLN A 302 -8.51 23.06 -32.00
CA GLN A 302 -7.44 23.95 -31.53
C GLN A 302 -8.07 24.84 -30.42
N ALA A 303 -7.25 25.23 -29.44
CA ALA A 303 -7.54 26.02 -28.23
C ALA A 303 -8.00 25.19 -27.01
N SER A 304 -7.57 25.44 -25.77
CA SER A 304 -6.92 26.62 -25.17
C SER A 304 -6.13 26.18 -23.93
N ALA A 305 -4.89 26.67 -23.80
CA ALA A 305 -4.13 26.65 -22.56
C ALA A 305 -4.38 27.98 -21.83
N ALA A 306 -4.97 27.92 -20.64
CA ALA A 306 -5.12 29.08 -19.76
C ALA A 306 -4.72 28.72 -18.31
N SER A 307 -3.67 29.41 -17.86
CA SER A 307 -3.34 29.91 -16.52
C SER A 307 -3.84 29.16 -15.27
N TRP A 308 -2.88 28.72 -14.44
CA TRP A 308 -3.08 28.13 -13.11
C TRP A 308 -2.59 29.06 -11.97
N GLU A 309 -2.58 30.39 -12.15
CA GLU A 309 -1.91 31.31 -11.22
C GLU A 309 -2.81 32.04 -10.19
N ASP A 310 -4.10 31.71 -10.04
CA ASP A 310 -4.95 32.36 -9.01
C ASP A 310 -5.65 31.36 -8.09
N LEU A 311 -5.03 31.08 -6.93
CA LEU A 311 -5.71 30.54 -5.75
C LEU A 311 -5.30 31.33 -4.50
N GLN A 312 -6.20 32.22 -4.08
CA GLN A 312 -6.22 32.88 -2.77
C GLN A 312 -6.78 31.96 -1.66
N PRO A 313 -6.58 32.29 -0.36
CA PRO A 313 -6.68 31.32 0.73
C PRO A 313 -8.12 31.02 1.19
N ALA A 314 -8.22 29.93 1.94
CA ALA A 314 -9.43 29.27 2.43
C ALA A 314 -10.48 30.22 3.06
N ASN A 315 -11.72 29.93 2.73
CA ASN A 315 -12.95 30.66 3.00
C ASN A 315 -13.40 30.51 4.46
N ASP A 316 -13.83 31.61 5.11
CA ASP A 316 -14.32 31.73 6.50
C ASP A 316 -15.52 30.82 6.87
N ARG A 317 -16.08 30.10 5.88
CA ARG A 317 -17.20 29.17 6.05
C ARG A 317 -16.86 27.92 6.86
N GLU A 318 -15.63 27.41 6.81
CA GLU A 318 -15.28 26.18 7.55
C GLU A 318 -15.20 26.41 9.06
N VAL A 319 -14.82 27.63 9.49
CA VAL A 319 -14.75 28.02 10.90
C VAL A 319 -16.16 28.17 11.51
N THR A 320 -17.16 28.55 10.71
CA THR A 320 -18.54 28.69 11.18
C THR A 320 -19.19 27.32 11.44
N HIS A 321 -18.96 26.35 10.54
CA HIS A 321 -19.49 24.99 10.68
C HIS A 321 -18.90 24.22 11.87
N PHE A 322 -17.61 24.43 12.17
CA PHE A 322 -16.97 23.83 13.34
C PHE A 322 -17.50 24.40 14.66
N ASN A 323 -17.77 25.71 14.71
CA ASN A 323 -18.33 26.37 15.89
C ASN A 323 -19.79 25.97 16.16
N GLU A 324 -20.60 25.75 15.13
CA GLU A 324 -21.96 25.21 15.29
C GLU A 324 -21.95 23.76 15.74
N PHE A 325 -21.04 22.94 15.21
CA PHE A 325 -20.84 21.56 15.65
C PHE A 325 -20.48 21.50 17.15
N CYS A 326 -19.55 22.32 17.62
CA CYS A 326 -19.16 22.38 19.03
C CYS A 326 -20.31 22.85 19.95
N ARG A 327 -21.21 23.71 19.48
CA ARG A 327 -22.41 24.15 20.23
C ARG A 327 -23.51 23.09 20.30
N SER A 328 -23.50 22.12 19.38
CA SER A 328 -24.50 21.05 19.32
C SER A 328 -24.23 19.85 20.25
N LEU A 329 -23.07 19.81 20.91
CA LEU A 329 -22.69 18.69 21.78
C LEU A 329 -23.35 18.77 23.17
N PRO A 330 -23.71 17.63 23.79
CA PRO A 330 -24.29 17.60 25.13
C PRO A 330 -23.35 18.22 26.18
N LYS A 331 -23.89 19.02 27.12
CA LYS A 331 -23.12 19.78 28.13
C LYS A 331 -22.10 18.94 28.95
N LYS A 332 -22.32 17.63 29.09
CA LYS A 332 -21.35 16.71 29.74
C LYS A 332 -20.06 16.49 28.92
N MET A 333 -20.10 16.60 27.60
CA MET A 333 -18.94 16.47 26.72
C MET A 333 -18.10 17.76 26.69
N VAL A 334 -18.76 18.92 26.77
CA VAL A 334 -18.09 20.23 26.85
C VAL A 334 -17.32 20.38 28.17
N SER A 335 -17.80 19.80 29.27
CA SER A 335 -17.09 19.74 30.56
C SER A 335 -15.81 18.89 30.50
N LEU A 336 -15.80 17.79 29.73
CA LEU A 336 -14.62 16.94 29.54
C LEU A 336 -13.58 17.58 28.61
N MET A 337 -14.01 18.38 27.64
CA MET A 337 -13.10 19.13 26.77
C MET A 337 -12.50 20.35 27.48
N ASN A 338 -13.27 21.06 28.34
CA ASN A 338 -12.74 22.19 29.12
C ASN A 338 -11.72 21.79 30.20
N ASP A 339 -11.81 20.56 30.75
CA ASP A 339 -10.78 20.04 31.65
C ASP A 339 -9.46 19.69 30.92
N GLN A 340 -9.51 19.41 29.61
CA GLN A 340 -8.30 19.20 28.80
C GLN A 340 -7.67 20.49 28.27
N THR A 341 -8.46 21.53 27.97
CA THR A 341 -7.91 22.83 27.54
C THR A 341 -7.15 23.54 28.67
N ASN A 342 -7.48 23.29 29.94
CA ASN A 342 -6.73 23.81 31.09
C ASN A 342 -5.40 23.08 31.36
N MET A 343 -5.11 21.95 30.70
CA MET A 343 -3.78 21.32 30.74
C MET A 343 -2.78 21.88 29.71
N TYR A 344 -3.27 22.61 28.69
CA TYR A 344 -2.45 23.04 27.56
C TYR A 344 -2.04 24.52 27.60
N ASN A 345 -2.49 25.27 28.61
CA ASN A 345 -2.07 26.66 28.85
C ASN A 345 -1.31 26.79 30.17
N SER A 346 -0.14 26.17 30.25
CA SER A 346 0.93 26.64 31.13
C SER A 346 2.25 26.40 30.42
N GLU A 347 2.89 27.48 29.98
CA GLU A 347 4.30 27.51 29.58
C GLU A 347 5.17 27.21 30.81
N ASP A 348 5.29 25.93 31.19
CA ASP A 348 6.23 25.51 32.23
C ASP A 348 7.32 24.63 31.63
N LYS A 349 8.51 25.22 31.56
CA LYS A 349 9.79 24.57 31.26
C LYS A 349 10.19 23.68 32.44
N ASP A 350 9.62 22.48 32.54
CA ASP A 350 10.22 21.45 33.39
C ASP A 350 9.77 20.04 32.94
N GLU A 351 10.57 19.43 32.05
CA GLU A 351 10.35 18.08 31.50
C GLU A 351 10.44 16.97 32.57
N GLY A 352 10.92 17.28 33.78
CA GLY A 352 11.11 16.29 34.85
C GLY A 352 9.83 15.77 35.50
N ASN A 353 8.70 16.49 35.39
CA ASN A 353 7.51 16.21 36.21
C ASN A 353 6.35 15.53 35.45
N TYR A 354 6.51 15.28 34.16
CA TYR A 354 5.44 14.66 33.34
C TYR A 354 5.29 13.16 33.64
N LEU A 355 6.42 12.47 33.86
CA LEU A 355 6.45 11.04 34.14
C LEU A 355 5.83 10.70 35.51
N GLU A 356 6.01 11.56 36.52
CA GLU A 356 5.38 11.38 37.83
C GLU A 356 3.86 11.60 37.78
N ARG A 357 3.40 12.64 37.06
CA ARG A 357 1.95 12.89 36.91
C ARG A 357 1.25 11.76 36.14
N ALA A 358 1.91 11.21 35.11
CA ALA A 358 1.41 10.05 34.38
C ALA A 358 1.34 8.79 35.26
N LYS A 359 2.34 8.56 36.13
CA LYS A 359 2.32 7.47 37.11
C LYS A 359 1.17 7.62 38.10
N VAL A 360 0.97 8.81 38.67
CA VAL A 360 -0.12 9.09 39.62
C VAL A 360 -1.51 8.92 38.99
N ALA A 361 -1.68 9.34 37.73
CA ALA A 361 -2.93 9.15 37.00
C ALA A 361 -3.21 7.65 36.74
N HIS A 362 -2.19 6.86 36.41
CA HIS A 362 -2.31 5.43 36.19
C HIS A 362 -2.68 4.67 37.48
N THR A 363 -2.05 4.99 38.62
CA THR A 363 -2.38 4.37 39.92
C THR A 363 -3.82 4.68 40.33
N LYS A 364 -4.26 5.93 40.15
CA LYS A 364 -5.62 6.36 40.48
C LYS A 364 -6.71 5.69 39.62
N THR A 365 -6.35 5.28 38.40
CA THR A 365 -7.24 4.55 37.50
C THR A 365 -7.27 3.06 37.84
N ARG A 366 -6.11 2.48 38.20
CA ARG A 366 -6.00 1.09 38.68
C ARG A 366 -6.78 0.87 39.97
N ASP A 367 -6.73 1.81 40.91
CA ASP A 367 -7.44 1.69 42.19
C ASP A 367 -8.97 1.81 42.00
N LYS A 368 -9.43 2.60 41.02
CA LYS A 368 -10.84 2.65 40.63
C LYS A 368 -11.34 1.34 40.01
N PHE A 369 -10.49 0.63 39.27
CA PHE A 369 -10.83 -0.68 38.70
C PHE A 369 -10.87 -1.79 39.76
N HIS A 370 -10.00 -1.76 40.77
CA HIS A 370 -10.03 -2.75 41.85
C HIS A 370 -11.21 -2.58 42.81
N ILE A 371 -11.71 -1.35 43.01
CA ILE A 371 -12.91 -1.13 43.84
C ILE A 371 -14.20 -1.63 43.15
N GLY A 372 -14.20 -1.80 41.83
CA GLY A 372 -15.35 -2.28 41.05
C GLY A 372 -15.55 -3.80 41.03
N ASN A 373 -14.51 -4.61 41.30
CA ASN A 373 -14.55 -6.06 41.05
C ASN A 373 -14.81 -6.92 42.30
N GLY A 374 -14.93 -6.31 43.50
CA GLY A 374 -15.06 -7.03 44.77
C GLY A 374 -16.43 -7.68 45.07
N ASN A 375 -17.43 -7.54 44.19
CA ASN A 375 -18.77 -8.09 44.39
C ASN A 375 -19.11 -9.31 43.51
N GLY A 376 -18.22 -9.73 42.61
CA GLY A 376 -18.43 -10.90 41.73
C GLY A 376 -18.04 -12.23 42.36
N GLU A 377 -16.92 -12.29 43.07
CA GLU A 377 -16.31 -13.56 43.52
C GLU A 377 -17.07 -14.26 44.66
N LYS A 378 -17.92 -13.54 45.42
CA LYS A 378 -18.72 -14.16 46.48
C LYS A 378 -19.91 -14.97 45.98
N LYS A 379 -20.36 -14.79 44.73
CA LYS A 379 -21.49 -15.56 44.18
C LYS A 379 -21.10 -16.84 43.47
N GLU A 380 -19.86 -16.99 43.00
CA GLU A 380 -19.38 -18.23 42.37
C GLU A 380 -19.00 -19.31 43.39
N GLN A 381 -18.53 -18.94 44.58
CA GLN A 381 -18.20 -19.91 45.62
C GLN A 381 -19.44 -20.55 46.28
N GLU A 382 -20.61 -19.91 46.22
CA GLU A 382 -21.84 -20.45 46.81
C GLU A 382 -22.56 -21.44 45.87
N VAL A 383 -22.31 -21.37 44.55
CA VAL A 383 -22.91 -22.28 43.56
C VAL A 383 -22.11 -23.58 43.43
N LEU A 384 -20.78 -23.57 43.65
CA LEU A 384 -19.95 -24.77 43.56
C LEU A 384 -20.11 -25.76 44.74
N ALA A 385 -20.79 -25.37 45.81
CA ALA A 385 -20.95 -26.19 47.03
C ALA A 385 -22.17 -27.13 47.03
N THR A 386 -22.92 -27.24 45.92
CA THR A 386 -24.18 -28.01 45.87
C THR A 386 -24.23 -29.14 44.84
N LEU A 387 -23.09 -29.56 44.27
CA LEU A 387 -23.06 -30.71 43.37
C LEU A 387 -22.80 -32.02 44.13
N PRO A 388 -23.68 -33.04 44.02
CA PRO A 388 -23.47 -34.33 44.66
C PRO A 388 -22.38 -35.17 43.97
N ASP A 389 -21.59 -35.87 44.79
CA ASP A 389 -20.51 -36.77 44.40
C ASP A 389 -20.97 -37.87 43.44
N ALA A 390 -20.54 -37.78 42.18
CA ALA A 390 -20.64 -38.83 41.19
C ALA A 390 -19.47 -39.83 41.35
N SER A 391 -19.48 -40.62 42.42
CA SER A 391 -18.66 -41.84 42.51
C SER A 391 -19.57 -43.05 42.39
N THR A 392 -19.65 -43.63 41.20
CA THR A 392 -19.93 -45.05 40.86
C THR A 392 -20.39 -45.14 39.40
N ALA A 393 -19.46 -45.43 38.50
CA ALA A 393 -19.79 -46.04 37.21
C ALA A 393 -18.67 -47.03 36.83
N PRO A 394 -19.02 -48.25 36.38
CA PRO A 394 -18.07 -49.33 36.19
C PRO A 394 -17.33 -49.24 34.85
N VAL A 395 -16.10 -49.76 34.88
CA VAL A 395 -15.24 -50.01 33.72
C VAL A 395 -15.92 -51.01 32.80
N ALA A 396 -16.20 -50.62 31.55
CA ALA A 396 -16.61 -51.51 30.47
C ALA A 396 -15.51 -51.57 29.41
N GLU A 397 -15.07 -52.80 29.21
CA GLU A 397 -14.05 -53.32 28.31
C GLU A 397 -14.66 -53.56 26.91
N ALA A 398 -14.00 -53.09 25.85
CA ALA A 398 -14.22 -53.52 24.46
C ALA A 398 -12.95 -53.17 23.66
N ALA A 399 -12.06 -54.12 23.35
CA ALA A 399 -12.16 -55.20 22.36
C ALA A 399 -12.13 -54.70 20.90
N ALA A 400 -11.08 -55.15 20.22
CA ALA A 400 -10.73 -55.03 18.81
C ALA A 400 -11.87 -55.30 17.80
N CYS A 401 -11.84 -54.57 16.67
CA CYS A 401 -11.78 -55.09 15.29
C CYS A 401 -12.13 -53.98 14.29
N GLY A 402 -11.37 -53.91 13.19
CA GLY A 402 -11.64 -53.07 12.02
C GLY A 402 -10.38 -52.58 11.34
#